data_AF-A0A8W8J2B5-F1
#
_entry.id   AF-A0A8W8J2B5-F1
#
_cell.length_a   1.000
_cell.length_b   1.000
_cell.length_c   1.000
_cell.angle_alpha   90.00
_cell.angle_beta   90.00
_cell.angle_gamma   90.00
#
_symmetry.space_group_name_H-M   'P 1'
#
loop_
_entity.id
_entity.type
_entity.pdbx_description
1 polymer ?
#
loop_
_entity_poly.entity_id
_entity_poly.type
_entity_poly.pdbx_seq_one_letter_code
_entity_poly.pdbx_strand_id
1 'polypeptide(L)'
;MTTVACPAPCTCRPASSCTGTYVDCSYKGLKEVPTGIPKDTCWLVLRNNQISRIDNNTFKGLPQLEILLLYSNQITTIDNNAFAGLSQLNKLELSYNRITRIDNNTFAGLSRLNILCITRLRVNATCSSACVRTVKDVKKKWQDIQSHTKKEEANRYKRMIKHLRHI
;
A
#
# COMPACT_ATOMS: atom_id res chain seq x y z
N MET A 1 -11.41 -30.01 12.92
CA MET A 1 -10.56 -29.01 12.23
C MET A 1 -11.44 -28.32 11.20
N THR A 2 -11.87 -27.09 11.46
CA THR A 2 -12.64 -26.31 10.50
C THR A 2 -11.72 -25.94 9.35
N THR A 3 -11.90 -26.54 8.18
CA THR A 3 -11.27 -26.10 6.93
C THR A 3 -11.68 -24.64 6.72
N VAL A 4 -10.76 -23.70 6.90
CA VAL A 4 -11.07 -22.28 6.68
C VAL A 4 -11.33 -22.12 5.19
N ALA A 5 -12.59 -21.89 4.85
CA ALA A 5 -13.04 -21.77 3.47
C ALA A 5 -12.39 -20.53 2.83
N CYS A 6 -11.97 -20.67 1.57
CA CYS A 6 -11.47 -19.55 0.80
C CYS A 6 -12.59 -18.52 0.58
N PRO A 7 -12.36 -17.21 0.80
CA PRO A 7 -13.39 -16.20 0.58
C PRO A 7 -13.74 -16.13 -0.90
N ALA A 8 -15.01 -16.34 -1.26
CA ALA A 8 -15.47 -16.07 -2.63
C ALA A 8 -15.41 -14.56 -2.89
N PRO A 9 -14.96 -14.10 -4.08
CA PRO A 9 -14.62 -14.83 -5.30
C PRO A 9 -13.10 -15.11 -5.47
N CYS A 10 -12.35 -15.20 -4.37
CA CYS A 10 -10.91 -15.45 -4.38
C CYS A 10 -10.59 -16.92 -4.60
N THR A 11 -9.33 -17.19 -4.98
CA THR A 11 -8.75 -18.52 -5.04
C THR A 11 -7.68 -18.65 -3.96
N CYS A 12 -7.65 -19.82 -3.31
CA CYS A 12 -6.70 -20.12 -2.25
C CYS A 12 -5.95 -21.40 -2.60
N ARG A 13 -4.64 -21.39 -2.40
CA ARG A 13 -3.78 -22.56 -2.61
C ARG A 13 -2.62 -22.55 -1.61
N PRO A 14 -2.00 -23.70 -1.32
CA PRO A 14 -0.74 -23.73 -0.60
C PRO A 14 0.31 -22.87 -1.33
N ALA A 15 1.01 -22.02 -0.59
CA ALA A 15 2.10 -21.23 -1.12
C ALA A 15 3.37 -22.07 -1.21
N SER A 16 4.10 -21.97 -2.33
CA SER A 16 5.42 -22.62 -2.49
C SER A 16 6.58 -21.78 -1.95
N SER A 17 6.33 -20.50 -1.63
CA SER A 17 7.35 -19.52 -1.24
C SER A 17 7.30 -19.16 0.24
N CYS A 18 6.31 -19.64 0.99
CA CYS A 18 6.13 -19.41 2.43
C CYS A 18 5.30 -20.54 3.04
N THR A 19 5.40 -20.71 4.36
CA THR A 19 4.59 -21.68 5.09
C THR A 19 3.20 -21.09 5.33
N GLY A 20 2.27 -21.34 4.42
CA GLY A 20 0.90 -20.86 4.55
C GLY A 20 0.12 -20.85 3.24
N THR A 21 -0.93 -20.04 3.21
CA THR A 21 -1.86 -19.95 2.07
C THR A 21 -1.53 -18.74 1.17
N TYR A 22 -1.52 -18.97 -0.14
CA TYR A 22 -1.55 -17.95 -1.18
C TYR A 22 -3.01 -17.66 -1.53
N VAL A 23 -3.44 -16.41 -1.39
CA VAL A 23 -4.80 -15.95 -1.67
C VAL A 23 -4.79 -14.94 -2.80
N ASP A 24 -5.48 -15.24 -3.89
CA ASP A 24 -5.64 -14.35 -5.04
C ASP A 24 -7.09 -13.92 -5.24
N CYS A 25 -7.30 -12.63 -5.08
CA CYS A 25 -8.57 -11.92 -5.23
C CYS A 25 -8.50 -10.89 -6.38
N SER A 26 -7.57 -11.05 -7.33
CA SER A 26 -7.34 -10.08 -8.41
C SER A 26 -8.48 -10.01 -9.42
N TYR A 27 -8.75 -8.82 -9.96
CA TYR A 27 -9.74 -8.60 -11.04
C TYR A 27 -11.16 -9.08 -10.70
N LYS A 28 -11.56 -8.94 -9.45
CA LYS A 28 -12.86 -9.39 -8.96
C LYS A 28 -13.87 -8.26 -8.76
N GLY A 29 -13.49 -7.03 -9.13
CA GLY A 29 -14.34 -5.84 -8.97
C GLY A 29 -14.62 -5.50 -7.50
N LEU A 30 -13.77 -5.96 -6.58
CA LEU A 30 -13.99 -5.83 -5.14
C LEU A 30 -13.95 -4.37 -4.72
N LYS A 31 -14.95 -3.94 -3.94
CA LYS A 31 -15.01 -2.59 -3.36
C LYS A 31 -14.32 -2.51 -2.00
N GLU A 32 -14.07 -3.65 -1.39
CA GLU A 32 -13.44 -3.83 -0.08
C GLU A 32 -12.62 -5.12 -0.06
N VAL A 33 -11.77 -5.26 0.94
CA VAL A 33 -11.03 -6.51 1.17
C VAL A 33 -12.02 -7.57 1.67
N PRO A 34 -12.09 -8.78 1.07
CA PRO A 34 -13.01 -9.82 1.51
C PRO A 34 -12.77 -10.23 2.96
N THR A 35 -13.85 -10.49 3.70
CA THR A 35 -13.76 -11.11 5.02
C THR A 35 -13.49 -12.61 4.90
N GLY A 36 -12.99 -13.25 5.96
CA GLY A 36 -12.74 -14.69 5.96
C GLY A 36 -11.47 -15.13 5.24
N ILE A 37 -10.53 -14.22 4.97
CA ILE A 37 -9.18 -14.58 4.50
C ILE A 37 -8.54 -15.55 5.51
N PRO A 38 -7.97 -16.69 5.07
CA PRO A 38 -7.33 -17.65 5.96
C PRO A 38 -6.23 -17.01 6.82
N LYS A 39 -6.20 -17.33 8.13
CA LYS A 39 -5.27 -16.70 9.08
C LYS A 39 -3.80 -17.03 8.82
N ASP A 40 -3.54 -18.15 8.15
CA ASP A 40 -2.24 -18.61 7.69
C ASP A 40 -1.87 -18.03 6.31
N THR A 41 -2.64 -17.06 5.79
CA THR A 41 -2.30 -16.39 4.52
C THR A 41 -0.95 -15.69 4.65
N CYS A 42 0.00 -16.11 3.81
CA CYS A 42 1.31 -15.48 3.73
C CYS A 42 1.44 -14.57 2.51
N TRP A 43 0.67 -14.81 1.44
CA TRP A 43 0.61 -13.95 0.26
C TRP A 43 -0.85 -13.58 -0.05
N LEU A 44 -1.14 -12.28 -0.09
CA LEU A 44 -2.46 -11.75 -0.41
C LEU A 44 -2.39 -10.82 -1.62
N VAL A 45 -3.09 -11.20 -2.68
CA VAL A 45 -3.12 -10.48 -3.96
C VAL A 45 -4.51 -9.90 -4.19
N LEU A 46 -4.62 -8.57 -4.14
CA LEU A 46 -5.87 -7.81 -4.25
C LEU A 46 -5.82 -6.78 -5.40
N ARG A 47 -4.93 -6.97 -6.37
CA ARG A 47 -4.69 -6.03 -7.47
C ARG A 47 -5.89 -5.88 -8.41
N ASN A 48 -5.95 -4.74 -9.10
CA ASN A 48 -6.97 -4.47 -10.12
C ASN A 48 -8.40 -4.66 -9.61
N ASN A 49 -8.68 -4.05 -8.46
CA ASN A 49 -10.01 -4.00 -7.86
C ASN A 49 -10.45 -2.53 -7.70
N GLN A 50 -11.53 -2.31 -6.97
CA GLN A 50 -12.15 -1.01 -6.73
C GLN A 50 -12.07 -0.59 -5.25
N ILE A 51 -11.11 -1.14 -4.51
CA ILE A 51 -10.95 -0.89 -3.08
C ILE A 51 -10.59 0.59 -2.87
N SER A 52 -11.33 1.28 -2.00
CA SER A 52 -11.19 2.73 -1.79
C SER A 52 -10.64 3.11 -0.41
N ARG A 53 -10.70 2.21 0.56
CA ARG A 53 -10.28 2.46 1.94
C ARG A 53 -9.58 1.25 2.55
N ILE A 54 -8.61 1.52 3.42
CA ILE A 54 -8.02 0.52 4.32
C ILE A 54 -8.15 1.06 5.74
N ASP A 55 -8.78 0.28 6.61
CA ASP A 55 -8.96 0.60 8.02
C ASP A 55 -8.06 -0.27 8.93
N ASN A 56 -8.11 0.00 10.24
CA ASN A 56 -7.33 -0.72 11.25
C ASN A 56 -7.72 -2.20 11.46
N ASN A 57 -8.85 -2.65 10.90
CA ASN A 57 -9.33 -4.02 11.01
C ASN A 57 -9.15 -4.81 9.70
N THR A 58 -8.90 -4.13 8.57
CA THR A 58 -8.88 -4.69 7.21
C THR A 58 -7.95 -5.89 7.07
N PHE A 59 -6.77 -5.85 7.70
CA PHE A 59 -5.79 -6.95 7.67
C PHE A 59 -5.55 -7.58 9.04
N LYS A 60 -6.41 -7.29 10.02
CA LYS A 60 -6.29 -7.81 11.37
C LYS A 60 -6.45 -9.33 11.34
N GLY A 61 -5.55 -10.03 12.02
CA GLY A 61 -5.58 -11.50 12.09
C GLY A 61 -4.84 -12.22 10.96
N LEU A 62 -4.03 -11.51 10.17
CA LEU A 62 -3.11 -12.08 9.17
C LEU A 62 -1.63 -11.94 9.62
N PRO A 63 -1.23 -12.52 10.77
CA PRO A 63 0.10 -12.29 11.35
C PRO A 63 1.25 -12.87 10.52
N GLN A 64 0.95 -13.84 9.65
CA GLN A 64 1.91 -14.51 8.76
C GLN A 64 2.06 -13.81 7.40
N LEU A 65 1.37 -12.69 7.16
CA LEU A 65 1.37 -12.05 5.86
C LEU A 65 2.75 -11.46 5.55
N GLU A 66 3.40 -11.97 4.51
CA GLU A 66 4.71 -11.54 4.02
C GLU A 66 4.61 -10.62 2.81
N ILE A 67 3.63 -10.87 1.93
CA ILE A 67 3.43 -10.09 0.71
C ILE A 67 1.97 -9.63 0.60
N LEU A 68 1.79 -8.32 0.45
CA LEU A 68 0.50 -7.68 0.22
C LEU A 68 0.54 -6.83 -1.05
N LEU A 69 -0.25 -7.23 -2.05
CA LEU A 69 -0.33 -6.55 -3.34
C LEU A 69 -1.69 -5.87 -3.53
N LEU A 70 -1.72 -4.55 -3.47
CA LEU A 70 -2.92 -3.71 -3.55
C LEU A 70 -2.89 -2.72 -4.72
N TYR A 71 -1.96 -2.89 -5.66
CA TYR A 71 -1.83 -1.96 -6.79
C TYR A 71 -3.04 -1.96 -7.72
N SER A 72 -3.22 -0.83 -8.41
CA SER A 72 -4.35 -0.61 -9.33
C SER A 72 -5.69 -0.77 -8.62
N ASN A 73 -5.83 -0.12 -7.47
CA ASN A 73 -7.10 0.05 -6.76
C ASN A 73 -7.49 1.54 -6.76
N GLN A 74 -8.48 1.91 -5.95
CA GLN A 74 -8.97 3.29 -5.82
C GLN A 74 -8.69 3.85 -4.43
N ILE A 75 -7.72 3.30 -3.70
CA ILE A 75 -7.50 3.61 -2.28
C ILE A 75 -7.19 5.10 -2.13
N THR A 76 -8.03 5.84 -1.42
CA THR A 76 -7.82 7.27 -1.11
C THR A 76 -7.35 7.46 0.33
N THR A 77 -7.78 6.57 1.23
CA THR A 77 -7.60 6.72 2.68
C THR A 77 -7.06 5.43 3.27
N ILE A 78 -6.02 5.57 4.10
CA ILE A 78 -5.45 4.49 4.90
C ILE A 78 -5.42 4.99 6.34
N ASP A 79 -6.12 4.30 7.24
CA ASP A 79 -6.17 4.70 8.64
C ASP A 79 -4.81 4.53 9.34
N ASN A 80 -4.64 5.26 10.45
CA ASN A 80 -3.52 5.02 11.34
C ASN A 80 -3.55 3.58 11.84
N ASN A 81 -2.38 2.93 11.87
CA ASN A 81 -2.25 1.53 12.28
C ASN A 81 -3.05 0.53 11.42
N ALA A 82 -3.43 0.89 10.18
CA ALA A 82 -4.09 0.00 9.20
C ALA A 82 -3.35 -1.33 8.98
N PHE A 83 -2.03 -1.33 9.14
CA PHE A 83 -1.17 -2.49 8.96
C PHE A 83 -0.61 -3.04 10.28
N ALA A 84 -1.16 -2.62 11.43
CA ALA A 84 -0.71 -3.11 12.72
C ALA A 84 -0.91 -4.62 12.85
N GLY A 85 0.09 -5.30 13.41
CA GLY A 85 0.09 -6.76 13.54
C GLY A 85 0.65 -7.51 12.32
N LEU A 86 0.92 -6.82 11.20
CA LEU A 86 1.59 -7.41 10.03
C LEU A 86 3.12 -7.41 10.22
N SER A 87 3.62 -7.93 11.34
CA SER A 87 5.04 -7.91 11.70
C SER A 87 5.94 -8.70 10.74
N GLN A 88 5.35 -9.62 9.96
CA GLN A 88 6.02 -10.43 8.94
C GLN A 88 6.05 -9.79 7.56
N LEU A 89 5.35 -8.68 7.35
CA LEU A 89 5.19 -8.09 6.03
C LEU A 89 6.52 -7.59 5.50
N ASN A 90 6.98 -8.21 4.42
CA ASN A 90 8.22 -7.91 3.72
C ASN A 90 7.98 -6.95 2.55
N LYS A 91 6.87 -7.14 1.84
CA LYS A 91 6.53 -6.35 0.65
C LYS A 91 5.10 -5.82 0.71
N LEU A 92 4.98 -4.51 0.55
CA LEU A 92 3.72 -3.79 0.41
C LEU A 92 3.72 -2.99 -0.89
N GLU A 93 2.76 -3.29 -1.76
CA GLU A 93 2.62 -2.65 -3.07
C GLU A 93 1.28 -1.90 -3.14
N LEU A 94 1.36 -0.56 -3.14
CA LEU A 94 0.21 0.36 -3.14
C LEU A 94 0.20 1.27 -4.38
N SER A 95 1.05 1.03 -5.38
CA SER A 95 1.12 1.85 -6.59
C SER A 95 -0.19 1.89 -7.36
N TYR A 96 -0.39 2.91 -8.19
CA TYR A 96 -1.61 3.09 -8.98
C TYR A 96 -2.91 3.19 -8.14
N ASN A 97 -2.81 3.71 -6.91
CA ASN A 97 -3.96 4.07 -6.08
C ASN A 97 -4.23 5.58 -6.12
N ARG A 98 -5.14 6.06 -5.25
CA ARG A 98 -5.52 7.48 -5.14
C ARG A 98 -5.16 8.12 -3.80
N ILE A 99 -4.15 7.57 -3.13
CA ILE A 99 -3.68 8.01 -1.81
C ILE A 99 -3.16 9.44 -1.94
N THR A 100 -3.74 10.36 -1.17
CA THR A 100 -3.35 11.77 -1.13
C THR A 100 -2.52 12.12 0.09
N ARG A 101 -2.62 11.32 1.16
CA ARG A 101 -1.90 11.51 2.42
C ARG A 101 -1.49 10.16 3.03
N ILE A 102 -0.32 10.13 3.64
CA ILE A 102 0.15 9.05 4.50
C ILE A 102 0.52 9.70 5.83
N ASP A 103 -0.05 9.21 6.92
CA ASP A 103 0.18 9.72 8.26
C ASP A 103 1.36 8.99 8.91
N ASN A 104 2.01 9.59 9.91
CA ASN A 104 3.24 9.07 10.52
C ASN A 104 3.10 7.63 11.05
N ASN A 105 1.89 7.24 11.45
CA ASN A 105 1.59 5.94 12.04
C ASN A 105 0.92 4.97 11.06
N THR A 106 0.80 5.33 9.78
CA THR A 106 0.21 4.43 8.76
C THR A 106 0.97 3.10 8.68
N PHE A 107 2.30 3.14 8.73
CA PHE A 107 3.18 1.95 8.63
C PHE A 107 3.77 1.50 9.96
N ALA A 108 3.20 1.92 11.09
CA ALA A 108 3.66 1.51 12.41
C ALA A 108 3.54 -0.01 12.59
N GLY A 109 4.56 -0.63 13.20
CA GLY A 109 4.59 -2.08 13.46
C GLY A 109 5.07 -2.95 12.28
N LEU A 110 5.33 -2.38 11.10
CA LEU A 110 5.87 -3.10 9.94
C LEU A 110 7.40 -3.33 10.06
N SER A 111 7.82 -4.07 11.09
CA SER A 111 9.24 -4.24 11.45
C SER A 111 10.10 -4.98 10.42
N ARG A 112 9.49 -5.80 9.55
CA ARG A 112 10.19 -6.59 8.52
C ARG A 112 10.02 -6.05 7.10
N LEU A 113 9.42 -4.87 6.94
CA LEU A 113 9.12 -4.32 5.62
C LEU A 113 10.38 -3.86 4.90
N ASN A 114 10.69 -4.53 3.80
CA ASN A 114 11.85 -4.24 2.96
C ASN A 114 11.44 -3.52 1.68
N ILE A 115 10.24 -3.77 1.16
CA ILE A 115 9.81 -3.24 -0.12
C ILE A 115 8.50 -2.49 0.08
N LEU A 116 8.56 -1.17 -0.06
CA LEU A 116 7.38 -0.32 -0.15
C LEU A 116 7.37 0.42 -1.49
N CYS A 117 6.32 0.20 -2.26
CA CYS A 117 6.06 0.89 -3.51
C CYS A 117 4.74 1.67 -3.38
N ILE A 118 4.81 3.00 -3.51
CA ILE A 118 3.70 3.95 -3.30
C ILE A 118 3.68 5.01 -4.42
N THR A 119 3.71 4.59 -5.68
CA THR A 119 3.84 5.55 -6.80
C THR A 119 2.60 5.58 -7.69
N ARG A 120 2.15 6.79 -8.01
CA ARG A 120 1.24 7.05 -9.13
C ARG A 120 2.08 7.39 -10.35
N LEU A 121 2.38 6.43 -11.23
CA LEU A 121 2.94 6.77 -12.54
C LEU A 121 1.98 6.38 -13.65
N ARG A 122 1.16 7.34 -14.09
CA ARG A 122 0.70 7.39 -15.48
C ARG A 122 1.78 8.12 -16.30
N VAL A 123 2.92 7.51 -16.56
CA VAL A 123 3.80 7.90 -17.67
C VAL A 123 4.82 6.80 -17.94
N ASN A 124 5.12 6.68 -19.22
CA ASN A 124 6.12 5.86 -19.88
C ASN A 124 7.53 5.96 -19.24
N ALA A 125 7.74 5.33 -18.09
CA ALA A 125 9.02 5.32 -17.38
C ALA A 125 9.37 3.90 -16.94
N THR A 126 10.51 3.44 -17.42
CA THR A 126 11.18 2.19 -17.14
C THR A 126 11.39 1.97 -15.64
N CYS A 127 11.40 0.69 -15.25
CA CYS A 127 11.77 0.23 -13.93
C CYS A 127 13.19 0.76 -13.56
N SER A 128 13.32 1.80 -12.72
CA SER A 128 14.63 2.12 -12.12
C SER A 128 14.70 2.97 -10.83
N SER A 129 13.66 3.61 -10.26
CA SER A 129 13.93 4.48 -9.06
C SER A 129 12.82 4.73 -8.02
N ALA A 130 11.62 4.17 -8.15
CA ALA A 130 10.50 4.52 -7.26
C ALA A 130 10.06 3.44 -6.24
N CYS A 131 10.84 2.38 -6.00
CA CYS A 131 10.61 1.48 -4.86
C CYS A 131 11.62 1.74 -3.74
N VAL A 132 11.14 1.78 -2.50
CA VAL A 132 11.97 2.06 -1.32
C VAL A 132 12.41 0.73 -0.71
N ARG A 133 13.74 0.56 -0.53
CA ARG A 133 14.38 -0.72 -0.19
C ARG A 133 14.52 -1.01 1.31
N THR A 134 14.18 -0.09 2.22
CA THR A 134 14.11 -0.32 3.68
C THR A 134 13.16 0.66 4.39
N VAL A 135 12.62 0.33 5.58
CA VAL A 135 11.81 1.26 6.41
C VAL A 135 12.54 2.56 6.77
N LYS A 136 13.87 2.51 6.97
CA LYS A 136 14.69 3.72 7.20
C LYS A 136 14.67 4.67 6.00
N ASP A 137 14.67 4.11 4.80
CA ASP A 137 14.55 4.86 3.56
C ASP A 137 13.13 5.36 3.32
N VAL A 138 12.09 4.71 3.86
CA VAL A 138 10.70 5.20 3.75
C VAL A 138 10.56 6.52 4.50
N LYS A 139 11.04 6.59 5.75
CA LYS A 139 10.98 7.81 6.57
C LYS A 139 11.80 8.94 5.94
N LYS A 140 13.01 8.63 5.43
CA LYS A 140 13.89 9.60 4.75
C LYS A 140 13.31 10.08 3.42
N LYS A 141 12.88 9.17 2.54
CA LYS A 141 12.31 9.50 1.24
C LYS A 141 10.98 10.26 1.37
N TRP A 142 10.21 10.03 2.44
CA TRP A 142 9.01 10.83 2.73
C TRP A 142 9.34 12.25 3.20
N GLN A 143 10.36 12.41 4.06
CA GLN A 143 10.88 13.73 4.42
C GLN A 143 11.36 14.49 3.18
N ASP A 144 12.05 13.79 2.26
CA ASP A 144 12.52 14.34 0.99
C ASP A 144 11.34 14.75 0.09
N ILE A 145 10.32 13.90 -0.08
CA ILE A 145 9.12 14.22 -0.87
C ILE A 145 8.39 15.44 -0.31
N GLN A 146 8.13 15.49 1.00
CA GLN A 146 7.48 16.66 1.64
C GLN A 146 8.28 17.95 1.46
N SER A 147 9.62 17.87 1.50
CA SER A 147 10.49 19.03 1.29
C SER A 147 10.42 19.56 -0.14
N HIS A 148 10.32 18.65 -1.13
CA HIS A 148 10.17 19.00 -2.54
C HIS A 148 8.80 19.64 -2.82
N THR A 149 7.70 19.08 -2.29
CA THR A 149 6.36 19.64 -2.48
C THR A 149 6.23 21.06 -1.90
N LYS A 150 6.76 21.28 -0.69
CA LYS A 150 6.79 22.62 -0.07
C LYS A 150 7.62 23.62 -0.88
N LYS A 151 8.72 23.18 -1.48
CA LYS A 151 9.59 24.01 -2.33
C LYS A 151 8.90 24.38 -3.64
N GLU A 152 8.18 23.45 -4.26
CA GLU A 152 7.37 23.69 -5.46
C GLU A 152 6.21 24.65 -5.19
N GLU A 153 5.49 24.48 -4.07
CA GLU A 153 4.43 25.40 -3.63
C GLU A 153 4.98 26.82 -3.36
N ALA A 154 6.10 26.93 -2.64
CA ALA A 154 6.77 28.21 -2.41
C ALA A 154 7.21 28.88 -3.72
N ASN A 155 7.71 28.12 -4.68
CA ASN A 155 8.09 28.64 -6.00
C ASN A 155 6.88 29.07 -6.83
N ARG A 156 5.76 28.33 -6.74
CA ARG A 156 4.50 28.71 -7.37
C ARG A 156 3.98 30.03 -6.79
N TYR A 157 4.04 30.19 -5.46
CA TYR A 157 3.65 31.42 -4.78
C TYR A 157 4.55 32.61 -5.17
N LYS A 158 5.87 32.40 -5.25
CA LYS A 158 6.83 33.42 -5.74
C LYS A 158 6.53 33.86 -7.18
N ARG A 159 6.17 32.94 -8.07
CA ARG A 159 5.76 33.26 -9.45
C ARG A 159 4.46 34.05 -9.48
N MET A 160 3.49 33.66 -8.66
CA MET A 160 2.20 34.36 -8.54
C MET A 160 2.40 35.80 -8.05
N ILE A 161 3.23 36.01 -7.02
CA ILE A 161 3.62 37.35 -6.55
C ILE A 161 4.38 38.15 -7.61
N LYS A 162 5.23 37.50 -8.43
CA LYS A 162 5.96 38.17 -9.52
C LYS A 162 5.01 38.74 -10.58
N HIS A 163 3.92 38.04 -10.88
CA HIS A 163 2.89 38.52 -11.82
C HIS A 163 2.02 39.63 -11.23
N LEU A 164 1.77 39.64 -9.91
CA LEU A 164 1.03 40.71 -9.22
C LEU A 164 1.82 42.04 -9.08
N ARG A 165 3.13 42.05 -9.36
CA ARG A 165 3.97 43.26 -9.32
C ARG A 165 4.10 43.97 -10.69
N HIS A 166 3.46 43.45 -11.73
CA HIS A 166 3.48 44.01 -13.09
C HIS A 166 2.07 44.40 -13.58
N ILE A 167 1.13 44.52 -12.65
CA ILE A 167 -0.21 45.12 -12.81
C ILE A 167 -0.21 46.34 -11.90
#